data_AF-A0A0S2HYP5-F1
#
_entry.id   AF-A0A0S2HYP5-F1
#
_cell.length_a   1.000
_cell.length_b   1.000
_cell.length_c   1.000
_cell.angle_alpha   90.00
_cell.angle_beta   90.00
_cell.angle_gamma   90.00
#
_symmetry.space_group_name_H-M   'P 1'
#
loop_
_entity.id
_entity.type
_entity.pdbx_description
1 polymer ?
#
loop_
_entity_poly.entity_id
_entity_poly.type
_entity_poly.pdbx_seq_one_letter_code
_entity_poly.pdbx_strand_id
1 'polypeptide(L)'
;MKQLSFFILPFLLASCASHQGNINNTHTRTGENYTYVDLAVGYSKATYVFGIGGLNKDMLFAEAYRNMRMSYPLEPNQTLENLVVNSKRTWVGPVLKHEVITIADVVAWDNNLQIDYSDRYLNQFSKNKILSTNDFKLNDQVLMLDQKEIYSVRIVSLSDKNAVVFYNDKEGDFQLKKLNLSKLYWGEDANKQYNDYKVGDGVMFKKHVQQEFEDIEAFIRGLNQEKLLVFIQGLGLRSLEYDDIKKPDKKSEN
;
A
#
# COMPACT_ATOMS: atom_id res chain seq x y z
N MET A 1 -42.36 27.23 10.39
CA MET A 1 -41.33 26.28 10.90
C MET A 1 -40.81 25.27 9.87
N LYS A 2 -41.57 24.86 8.82
CA LYS A 2 -41.07 23.92 7.78
C LYS A 2 -39.95 24.49 6.88
N GLN A 3 -39.88 25.81 6.70
CA GLN A 3 -38.88 26.49 5.86
C GLN A 3 -37.46 26.52 6.49
N LEU A 4 -37.33 26.39 7.82
CA LEU A 4 -36.04 26.48 8.52
C LEU A 4 -35.20 25.20 8.36
N SER A 5 -35.84 24.03 8.15
CA SER A 5 -35.16 22.74 7.97
C SER A 5 -34.35 22.70 6.65
N PHE A 6 -34.81 23.41 5.62
CA PHE A 6 -34.18 23.38 4.30
C PHE A 6 -32.84 24.15 4.25
N PHE A 7 -32.63 25.11 5.16
CA PHE A 7 -31.40 25.92 5.22
C PHE A 7 -30.25 25.22 5.97
N ILE A 8 -30.55 24.25 6.85
CA ILE A 8 -29.54 23.52 7.63
C ILE A 8 -28.92 22.38 6.81
N LEU A 9 -29.68 21.78 5.89
CA LEU A 9 -29.24 20.64 5.08
C LEU A 9 -27.96 20.87 4.26
N PRO A 10 -27.74 22.02 3.56
CA PRO A 10 -26.51 22.23 2.81
C PRO A 10 -25.26 22.37 3.70
N PHE A 11 -25.40 22.85 4.94
CA PHE A 11 -24.28 22.93 5.89
C PHE A 11 -23.87 21.56 6.43
N LEU A 12 -24.78 20.60 6.48
CA LEU A 12 -24.47 19.22 6.89
C LEU A 12 -23.78 18.41 5.78
N LEU A 13 -23.90 18.83 4.53
CA LEU A 13 -23.32 18.17 3.36
C LEU A 13 -21.98 18.77 2.92
N ALA A 14 -21.55 19.89 3.50
CA ALA A 14 -20.25 20.48 3.21
C ALA A 14 -19.13 19.62 3.81
N SER A 15 -18.34 18.96 2.95
CA SER A 15 -17.10 18.31 3.37
C SER A 15 -15.96 19.32 3.38
N CYS A 16 -15.31 19.49 4.53
CA CYS A 16 -14.10 20.31 4.64
C CYS A 16 -12.88 19.41 4.79
N ALA A 17 -11.82 19.70 4.04
CA ALA A 17 -10.52 19.05 4.19
C ALA A 17 -9.45 20.09 4.55
N SER A 18 -8.59 19.76 5.50
CA SER A 18 -7.40 20.56 5.82
C SER A 18 -6.15 19.69 5.81
N HIS A 19 -5.05 20.29 5.37
CA HIS A 19 -3.74 19.66 5.22
C HIS A 19 -2.70 20.46 6.00
N GLN A 20 -1.83 19.77 6.71
CA GLN A 20 -0.68 20.37 7.41
C GLN A 20 0.53 19.47 7.25
N GLY A 21 1.61 20.02 6.71
CA GLY A 21 2.90 19.35 6.57
C GLY A 21 3.97 20.00 7.44
N ASN A 22 4.90 19.20 7.94
CA ASN A 22 6.13 19.66 8.58
C ASN A 22 7.29 18.80 8.03
N ILE A 23 8.42 19.45 7.74
CA ILE A 23 9.65 18.80 7.29
C ILE A 23 10.68 18.97 8.40
N ASN A 24 11.21 17.86 8.90
CA ASN A 24 12.31 17.82 9.84
C ASN A 24 13.54 17.26 9.11
N ASN A 25 14.48 18.13 8.76
CA ASN A 25 15.76 17.69 8.23
C ASN A 25 16.65 17.21 9.37
N THR A 26 17.04 15.94 9.29
CA THR A 26 18.25 15.46 9.95
C THR A 26 19.42 15.77 9.02
N HIS A 27 20.51 16.30 9.58
CA HIS A 27 21.65 16.76 8.79
C HIS A 27 22.46 15.56 8.29
N THR A 28 22.72 15.52 6.98
CA THR A 28 23.73 14.64 6.40
C THR A 28 25.11 14.97 6.96
N ARG A 29 25.88 13.95 7.35
CA ARG A 29 27.28 14.13 7.78
C ARG A 29 28.09 14.70 6.62
N THR A 30 28.62 15.90 6.79
CA THR A 30 29.49 16.53 5.80
C THR A 30 30.76 15.71 5.62
N GLY A 31 31.05 15.31 4.37
CA GLY A 31 32.30 14.65 3.99
C GLY A 31 32.21 13.13 3.75
N GLU A 32 31.03 12.52 3.87
CA GLU A 32 30.81 11.11 3.54
C GLU A 32 29.95 11.00 2.27
N ASN A 33 30.27 10.02 1.41
CA ASN A 33 29.45 9.67 0.26
C ASN A 33 28.25 8.83 0.72
N TYR A 34 27.10 9.07 0.09
CA TYR A 34 25.85 8.38 0.44
C TYR A 34 24.94 8.26 -0.78
N THR A 35 24.04 7.28 -0.72
CA THR A 35 23.06 6.98 -1.78
C THR A 35 21.66 6.90 -1.19
N TYR A 36 20.69 7.52 -1.85
CA TYR A 36 19.26 7.34 -1.55
C TYR A 36 18.80 5.99 -2.12
N VAL A 37 18.40 5.06 -1.27
CA VAL A 37 18.12 3.66 -1.66
C VAL A 37 16.64 3.30 -1.64
N ASP A 38 15.83 3.92 -0.78
CA ASP A 38 14.39 3.69 -0.73
C ASP A 38 13.67 4.82 0.04
N LEU A 39 12.34 4.72 0.15
CA LEU A 39 11.49 5.55 1.00
C LEU A 39 10.87 4.71 2.12
N ALA A 40 11.10 5.11 3.38
CA ALA A 40 10.40 4.55 4.52
C ALA A 40 9.08 5.31 4.71
N VAL A 41 7.96 4.58 4.79
CA VAL A 41 6.63 5.19 4.93
C VAL A 41 5.88 4.60 6.11
N GLY A 42 5.34 5.49 6.94
CA GLY A 42 4.48 5.17 8.07
C GLY A 42 3.14 5.89 7.98
N TYR A 43 2.08 5.21 8.42
CA TYR A 43 0.72 5.74 8.36
C TYR A 43 -0.03 5.45 9.66
N SER A 44 -0.81 6.41 10.14
CA SER A 44 -1.76 6.24 11.23
C SER A 44 -3.07 6.97 10.94
N LYS A 45 -4.14 6.56 11.63
CA LYS A 45 -5.45 7.20 11.51
C LYS A 45 -6.27 7.09 12.79
N ALA A 46 -7.14 8.07 12.97
CA ALA A 46 -8.26 8.01 13.90
C ALA A 46 -9.54 8.49 13.22
N THR A 47 -10.66 8.02 13.74
CA THR A 47 -11.99 8.52 13.39
C THR A 47 -12.67 8.97 14.65
N TYR A 48 -13.25 10.17 14.59
CA TYR A 48 -13.99 10.82 15.66
C TYR A 48 -15.42 11.02 15.17
N VAL A 49 -16.39 10.69 16.01
CA VAL A 49 -17.81 10.90 15.74
C VAL A 49 -18.32 11.82 16.85
N PHE A 50 -18.84 13.00 16.49
CA PHE A 50 -19.15 14.07 17.44
C PHE A 50 -17.96 14.45 18.34
N GLY A 51 -16.74 14.39 17.80
CA GLY A 51 -15.51 14.67 18.55
C GLY A 51 -15.05 13.56 19.49
N ILE A 52 -15.85 12.50 19.68
CA ILE A 52 -15.50 11.34 20.51
C ILE A 52 -14.92 10.25 19.60
N GLY A 53 -13.73 9.78 19.93
CA GLY A 53 -13.02 8.77 19.15
C GLY A 53 -11.52 8.88 19.36
N GLY A 54 -10.75 8.03 18.67
CA GLY A 54 -9.28 8.05 18.79
C GLY A 54 -8.74 7.65 20.18
N LEU A 55 -9.56 7.23 21.13
CA LEU A 55 -9.14 6.88 22.50
C LEU A 55 -8.13 5.71 22.55
N ASN A 56 -8.15 4.83 21.54
CA ASN A 56 -7.17 3.74 21.41
C ASN A 56 -5.82 4.22 20.81
N LYS A 57 -5.67 5.52 20.57
CA LYS A 57 -4.52 6.12 19.88
C LYS A 57 -3.94 7.20 20.79
N ASP A 58 -2.88 6.86 21.52
CA ASP A 58 -2.24 7.79 22.45
C ASP A 58 -1.68 9.02 21.71
N MET A 59 -1.04 8.81 20.56
CA MET A 59 -0.46 9.87 19.72
C MET A 59 -0.39 9.44 18.24
N LEU A 60 -1.25 10.00 17.38
CA LEU A 60 -1.27 9.66 15.94
C LEU A 60 0.07 9.89 15.24
N PHE A 61 0.72 11.01 15.51
CA PHE A 61 2.04 11.33 14.93
C PHE A 61 3.12 10.35 15.38
N ALA A 62 3.16 10.03 16.68
CA ALA A 62 4.12 9.06 17.20
C ALA A 62 3.86 7.65 16.63
N GLU A 63 2.59 7.30 16.43
CA GLU A 63 2.23 6.03 15.80
C GLU A 63 2.63 5.98 14.33
N ALA A 64 2.41 7.05 13.56
CA ALA A 64 2.83 7.09 12.15
C ALA A 64 4.36 6.95 12.06
N TYR A 65 5.11 7.67 12.90
CA TYR A 65 6.57 7.56 12.98
C TYR A 65 7.03 6.15 13.39
N ARG A 66 6.43 5.56 14.44
CA ARG A 66 6.70 4.17 14.82
C ARG A 66 6.43 3.21 13.67
N ASN A 67 5.31 3.41 12.97
CA ASN A 67 4.89 2.56 11.86
C ASN A 67 5.87 2.61 10.71
N MET A 68 6.45 3.78 10.41
CA MET A 68 7.52 3.96 9.43
C MET A 68 8.77 3.16 9.80
N ARG A 69 9.18 3.22 11.07
CA ARG A 69 10.38 2.52 11.54
C ARG A 69 10.22 1.00 11.58
N MET A 70 9.00 0.54 11.84
CA MET A 70 8.68 -0.89 11.85
C MET A 70 8.43 -1.46 10.46
N SER A 71 7.99 -0.62 9.52
CA SER A 71 7.77 -1.03 8.13
C SER A 71 9.09 -1.16 7.38
N TYR A 72 10.10 -0.37 7.74
CA TYR A 72 11.43 -0.43 7.13
C TYR A 72 12.54 -0.62 8.19
N PRO A 73 12.84 -1.87 8.59
CA PRO A 73 14.02 -2.15 9.39
C PRO A 73 15.27 -1.78 8.59
N LEU A 74 16.03 -0.79 9.07
CA LEU A 74 17.24 -0.32 8.40
C LEU A 74 18.32 -1.40 8.40
N GLU A 75 18.97 -1.58 7.25
CA GLU A 75 20.19 -2.38 7.13
C GLU A 75 21.38 -1.64 7.80
N PRO A 76 22.50 -2.34 8.09
CA PRO A 76 23.56 -1.81 8.92
C PRO A 76 24.02 -0.38 8.63
N ASN A 77 24.23 0.08 7.41
CA ASN A 77 24.77 1.40 7.11
C ASN A 77 23.70 2.40 6.63
N GLN A 78 22.44 2.20 7.04
CA GLN A 78 21.32 3.01 6.56
C GLN A 78 20.78 3.96 7.64
N THR A 79 20.46 5.19 7.27
CA THR A 79 19.74 6.14 8.13
C THR A 79 18.45 6.61 7.46
N LEU A 80 17.56 7.17 8.27
CA LEU A 80 16.39 7.88 7.79
C LEU A 80 16.70 9.38 7.77
N GLU A 81 16.61 9.98 6.59
CA GLU A 81 16.84 11.41 6.37
C GLU A 81 15.57 12.10 5.84
N ASN A 82 15.57 13.43 5.83
CA ASN A 82 14.50 14.27 5.26
C ASN A 82 13.09 13.85 5.70
N LEU A 83 12.87 13.73 7.02
CA LEU A 83 11.61 13.27 7.58
C LEU A 83 10.48 14.27 7.30
N VAL A 84 9.51 13.88 6.48
CA VAL A 84 8.30 14.64 6.19
C VAL A 84 7.13 14.02 6.96
N VAL A 85 6.39 14.87 7.67
CA VAL A 85 5.18 14.48 8.40
C VAL A 85 4.01 15.28 7.84
N ASN A 86 3.01 14.61 7.31
CA ASN A 86 1.81 15.24 6.76
C ASN A 86 0.56 14.71 7.48
N SER A 87 -0.37 15.62 7.76
CA SER A 87 -1.61 15.36 8.46
C SER A 87 -2.77 15.88 7.63
N LYS A 88 -3.73 15.00 7.36
CA LYS A 88 -4.99 15.33 6.69
C LYS A 88 -6.14 15.16 7.65
N ARG A 89 -7.01 16.16 7.72
CA ARG A 89 -8.29 16.09 8.43
C ARG A 89 -9.41 16.22 7.43
N THR A 90 -10.38 15.32 7.47
CA THR A 90 -11.55 15.34 6.59
C THR A 90 -12.81 15.24 7.41
N TRP A 91 -13.67 16.24 7.27
CA TRP A 91 -14.97 16.33 7.91
C TRP A 91 -16.05 15.90 6.95
N VAL A 92 -16.91 14.99 7.40
CA VAL A 92 -18.14 14.58 6.69
C VAL A 92 -19.26 14.58 7.72
N GLY A 93 -20.02 15.69 7.77
CA GLY A 93 -20.99 15.93 8.83
C GLY A 93 -20.34 15.84 10.22
N PRO A 94 -20.89 15.06 11.18
CA PRO A 94 -20.33 14.94 12.53
C PRO A 94 -19.10 14.02 12.61
N VAL A 95 -18.65 13.45 11.49
CA VAL A 95 -17.53 12.51 11.43
C VAL A 95 -16.26 13.25 11.00
N LEU A 96 -15.23 13.20 11.83
CA LEU A 96 -13.87 13.64 11.51
C LEU A 96 -12.98 12.43 11.31
N LYS A 97 -12.35 12.34 10.14
CA LYS A 97 -11.22 11.43 9.89
C LYS A 97 -9.92 12.23 9.99
N HIS A 98 -9.00 11.76 10.82
CA HIS A 98 -7.66 12.34 10.95
C HIS A 98 -6.64 11.28 10.55
N GLU A 99 -5.93 11.54 9.46
CA GLU A 99 -4.91 10.67 8.89
C GLU A 99 -3.56 11.36 9.02
N VAL A 100 -2.53 10.62 9.41
CA VAL A 100 -1.15 11.10 9.48
C VAL A 100 -0.26 10.15 8.69
N ILE A 101 0.53 10.70 7.79
CA ILE A 101 1.56 10.00 7.05
C ILE A 101 2.92 10.59 7.43
N THR A 102 3.90 9.71 7.52
CA THR A 102 5.30 10.07 7.74
C THR A 102 6.13 9.38 6.68
N ILE A 103 6.98 10.14 6.00
CA ILE A 103 7.85 9.67 4.93
C ILE A 103 9.27 10.09 5.31
N ALA A 104 10.24 9.22 5.09
CA ALA A 104 11.65 9.55 5.19
C ALA A 104 12.42 8.88 4.07
N ASP A 105 13.49 9.54 3.66
CA ASP A 105 14.45 9.00 2.72
C ASP A 105 15.32 7.96 3.45
N VAL A 106 15.46 6.77 2.87
CA VAL A 106 16.44 5.78 3.33
C VAL A 106 17.75 6.07 2.62
N VAL A 107 18.75 6.44 3.40
CA VAL A 107 20.09 6.79 2.91
C VAL A 107 21.07 5.73 3.33
N ALA A 108 21.73 5.07 2.39
CA ALA A 108 22.83 4.15 2.63
C ALA A 108 24.16 4.90 2.55
N TRP A 109 25.00 4.73 3.56
CA TRP A 109 26.31 5.36 3.67
C TRP A 109 27.40 4.40 3.22
N ASP A 110 28.43 4.92 2.56
CA ASP A 110 29.57 4.10 2.07
C ASP A 110 30.47 3.59 3.21
N ASN A 111 30.29 4.10 4.43
CA ASN A 111 31.05 3.68 5.59
C ASN A 111 30.45 2.40 6.21
N ASN A 112 31.30 1.58 6.83
CA ASN A 112 30.89 0.41 7.62
C ASN A 112 30.30 0.83 8.98
N LEU A 113 29.37 1.79 8.99
CA LEU A 113 28.56 2.04 10.18
C LEU A 113 27.73 0.79 10.44
N GLN A 114 27.92 0.20 11.61
CA GLN A 114 27.09 -0.90 12.07
C GLN A 114 26.07 -0.32 13.04
N ILE A 115 24.83 -0.17 12.59
CA ILE A 115 23.72 0.18 13.47
C ILE A 115 23.21 -1.10 14.12
N ASP A 116 23.40 -1.21 15.44
CA ASP A 116 22.87 -2.30 16.24
C ASP A 116 21.67 -1.82 17.06
N TYR A 117 20.58 -2.58 17.01
CA TYR A 117 19.36 -2.30 17.76
C TYR A 117 19.21 -3.32 18.87
N SER A 118 19.28 -2.88 20.12
CA SER A 118 19.02 -3.79 21.25
C SER A 118 17.62 -4.41 21.18
N ASP A 119 17.48 -5.66 21.61
CA ASP A 119 16.17 -6.32 21.71
C ASP A 119 15.17 -5.52 22.54
N ARG A 120 15.64 -4.87 23.61
CA ARG A 120 14.82 -3.99 24.45
C ARG A 120 14.23 -2.84 23.63
N TYR A 121 15.03 -2.26 22.74
CA TYR A 121 14.61 -1.18 21.87
C TYR A 121 13.56 -1.67 20.85
N LEU A 122 13.84 -2.76 20.14
CA LEU A 122 12.91 -3.35 19.16
C LEU A 122 11.58 -3.74 19.80
N ASN A 123 11.61 -4.32 21.01
CA ASN A 123 10.43 -4.74 21.75
C ASN A 123 9.49 -3.58 22.15
N GLN A 124 9.95 -2.33 22.16
CA GLN A 124 9.07 -1.17 22.40
C GLN A 124 8.15 -0.90 21.20
N PHE A 125 8.55 -1.32 20.00
CA PHE A 125 7.80 -1.03 18.78
C PHE A 125 6.91 -2.21 18.32
N SER A 126 7.19 -3.44 18.77
CA SER A 126 6.51 -4.66 18.33
C SER A 126 5.17 -4.97 19.02
N LYS A 127 4.81 -4.27 20.11
CA LYS A 127 3.57 -4.59 20.85
C LYS A 127 2.31 -4.18 20.07
N ASN A 128 1.47 -5.17 19.74
CA ASN A 128 0.06 -5.07 19.37
C ASN A 128 -0.28 -4.58 17.95
N LYS A 129 0.59 -4.75 16.95
CA LYS A 129 0.26 -4.41 15.56
C LYS A 129 0.36 -5.63 14.65
N ILE A 130 -0.64 -5.80 13.78
CA ILE A 130 -0.57 -6.74 12.65
C ILE A 130 0.47 -6.18 11.67
N LEU A 131 1.67 -6.74 11.73
CA LEU A 131 2.76 -6.42 10.81
C LEU A 131 2.66 -7.23 9.51
N SER A 132 1.89 -8.32 9.55
CA SER A 132 1.68 -9.23 8.45
C SER A 132 0.33 -9.93 8.53
N THR A 133 -0.30 -10.16 7.40
CA THR A 133 -1.31 -11.21 7.21
C THR A 133 -0.63 -12.45 6.62
N ASN A 134 -1.39 -13.50 6.30
CA ASN A 134 -0.84 -14.68 5.64
C ASN A 134 -0.22 -14.38 4.28
N ASP A 135 -0.61 -13.27 3.65
CA ASP A 135 -0.20 -12.94 2.27
C ASP A 135 0.68 -11.72 2.14
N PHE A 136 0.55 -10.75 3.04
CA PHE A 136 1.15 -9.44 2.88
C PHE A 136 1.72 -8.94 4.20
N LYS A 137 2.78 -8.14 4.12
CA LYS A 137 3.45 -7.47 5.22
C LYS A 137 3.44 -5.98 4.98
N LEU A 138 3.61 -5.22 6.06
CA LEU A 138 3.90 -3.80 5.92
C LEU A 138 5.16 -3.62 5.08
N ASN A 139 5.15 -2.58 4.26
CA ASN A 139 6.18 -2.21 3.30
C ASN A 139 6.35 -3.10 2.08
N ASP A 140 5.60 -4.20 1.96
CA ASP A 140 5.61 -4.99 0.73
C ASP A 140 5.26 -4.08 -0.46
N GLN A 141 6.09 -4.17 -1.50
CA GLN A 141 5.82 -3.60 -2.80
C GLN A 141 5.00 -4.62 -3.60
N VAL A 142 3.78 -4.22 -3.94
CA VAL A 142 2.79 -5.07 -4.61
C VAL A 142 2.15 -4.29 -5.75
N LEU A 143 1.37 -4.98 -6.55
CA LEU A 143 0.63 -4.41 -7.66
C LEU A 143 -0.83 -4.19 -7.25
N MET A 144 -1.38 -3.05 -7.66
CA MET A 144 -2.81 -2.74 -7.59
C MET A 144 -3.34 -2.50 -9.00
N LEU A 145 -4.46 -3.13 -9.35
CA LEU A 145 -5.23 -2.79 -10.54
C LEU A 145 -6.29 -1.72 -10.19
N ASP A 146 -6.16 -0.53 -10.77
CA ASP A 146 -7.16 0.53 -10.65
C ASP A 146 -7.46 1.14 -12.03
N GLN A 147 -8.73 1.31 -12.35
CA GLN A 147 -9.17 1.87 -13.65
C GLN A 147 -8.50 1.25 -14.90
N LYS A 148 -8.21 -0.06 -14.86
CA LYS A 148 -7.50 -0.86 -15.90
C LYS A 148 -5.98 -0.60 -16.01
N GLU A 149 -5.38 0.02 -15.01
CA GLU A 149 -3.94 0.27 -14.95
C GLU A 149 -3.33 -0.36 -13.72
N ILE A 150 -2.05 -0.74 -13.85
CA ILE A 150 -1.28 -1.29 -12.75
C ILE A 150 -0.48 -0.17 -12.12
N TYR A 151 -0.58 -0.08 -10.81
CA TYR A 151 0.26 0.75 -9.98
C TYR A 151 1.14 -0.16 -9.14
N SER A 152 2.44 0.16 -9.08
CA SER A 152 3.31 -0.36 -8.01
C SER A 152 2.98 0.41 -6.75
N VAL A 153 2.54 -0.29 -5.71
CA VAL A 153 2.05 0.30 -4.47
C VAL A 153 2.75 -0.32 -3.27
N ARG A 154 2.91 0.48 -2.22
CA ARG A 154 3.52 0.07 -0.96
C ARG A 154 2.48 -0.07 0.12
N ILE A 155 2.45 -1.19 0.83
CA ILE A 155 1.50 -1.42 1.92
C ILE A 155 1.95 -0.65 3.17
N VAL A 156 1.17 0.35 3.61
CA VAL A 156 1.51 1.18 4.78
C VAL A 156 0.64 0.89 6.01
N SER A 157 -0.44 0.14 5.83
CA SER A 157 -1.30 -0.33 6.91
C SER A 157 -2.00 -1.63 6.54
N LEU A 158 -2.16 -2.53 7.50
CA LEU A 158 -2.85 -3.81 7.33
C LEU A 158 -3.93 -4.01 8.38
N SER A 159 -4.95 -4.75 7.94
CA SER A 159 -6.02 -5.36 8.74
C SER A 159 -6.40 -6.69 8.07
N ASP A 160 -7.19 -7.51 8.74
CA ASP A 160 -7.58 -8.85 8.27
C ASP A 160 -8.10 -8.90 6.81
N LYS A 161 -8.84 -7.88 6.37
CA LYS A 161 -9.46 -7.84 5.04
C LYS A 161 -9.02 -6.67 4.16
N ASN A 162 -8.27 -5.72 4.71
CA ASN A 162 -7.95 -4.48 4.00
C ASN A 162 -6.51 -4.05 4.22
N ALA A 163 -5.97 -3.38 3.22
CA ALA A 163 -4.74 -2.61 3.31
C ALA A 163 -5.01 -1.12 3.08
N VAL A 164 -4.13 -0.27 3.59
CA VAL A 164 -3.93 1.07 3.06
C VAL A 164 -2.61 1.03 2.29
N VAL A 165 -2.64 1.48 1.04
CA VAL A 165 -1.47 1.55 0.18
C VAL A 165 -1.07 2.97 -0.13
N PHE A 166 0.23 3.16 -0.31
CA PHE A 166 0.90 4.38 -0.73
C PHE A 166 1.45 4.18 -2.14
N TYR A 167 1.19 5.12 -3.05
CA TYR A 167 1.62 5.02 -4.45
C TYR A 167 1.65 6.42 -5.09
N ASN A 168 2.31 6.51 -6.23
CA ASN A 168 2.25 7.70 -7.08
C ASN A 168 1.15 7.49 -8.11
N ASP A 169 0.28 8.48 -8.29
CA ASP A 169 -0.61 8.48 -9.44
C ASP A 169 0.14 8.86 -10.73
N LYS A 170 -0.60 9.00 -11.83
CA LYS A 170 -0.04 9.35 -13.14
C LYS A 170 0.60 10.73 -13.19
N GLU A 171 0.16 11.64 -12.35
CA GLU A 171 0.67 13.00 -12.26
C GLU A 171 1.94 13.04 -11.40
N GLY A 172 2.26 11.91 -10.73
CA GLY A 172 3.40 11.77 -9.83
C GLY A 172 3.06 12.13 -8.40
N ASP A 173 1.80 12.42 -8.09
CA ASP A 173 1.38 12.83 -6.76
C ASP A 173 1.25 11.63 -5.82
N PHE A 174 1.65 11.83 -4.57
CA PHE A 174 1.53 10.82 -3.53
C PHE A 174 0.07 10.61 -3.13
N GLN A 175 -0.41 9.39 -3.31
CA GLN A 175 -1.77 8.99 -2.98
C GLN A 175 -1.80 7.90 -1.90
N LEU A 176 -2.85 7.97 -1.09
CA LEU A 176 -3.21 6.92 -0.14
C LEU A 176 -4.56 6.33 -0.52
N LYS A 177 -4.66 5.00 -0.56
CA LYS A 177 -5.93 4.33 -0.89
C LYS A 177 -6.16 3.12 -0.01
N LYS A 178 -7.36 3.02 0.56
CA LYS A 178 -7.82 1.83 1.28
C LYS A 178 -8.42 0.84 0.30
N LEU A 179 -7.95 -0.40 0.33
CA LEU A 179 -8.32 -1.48 -0.57
C LEU A 179 -8.64 -2.76 0.19
N ASN A 180 -9.40 -3.66 -0.41
CA ASN A 180 -9.44 -5.05 0.03
C ASN A 180 -8.13 -5.76 -0.38
N LEU A 181 -7.63 -6.69 0.45
CA LEU A 181 -6.42 -7.47 0.14
C LEU A 181 -6.53 -8.26 -1.18
N SER A 182 -7.73 -8.71 -1.56
CA SER A 182 -7.95 -9.42 -2.83
C SER A 182 -7.72 -8.56 -4.08
N LYS A 183 -7.56 -7.23 -3.91
CA LYS A 183 -7.21 -6.30 -4.99
C LYS A 183 -5.71 -6.04 -5.11
N LEU A 184 -4.90 -6.68 -4.26
CA LEU A 184 -3.44 -6.59 -4.27
C LEU A 184 -2.85 -7.86 -4.86
N TYR A 185 -1.78 -7.72 -5.62
CA TYR A 185 -1.14 -8.81 -6.33
C TYR A 185 0.37 -8.76 -6.14
N TRP A 186 1.00 -9.89 -5.89
CA TRP A 186 2.44 -10.03 -6.00
C TRP A 186 2.86 -9.87 -7.46
N GLY A 187 3.85 -9.01 -7.71
CA GLY A 187 4.45 -8.80 -9.04
C GLY A 187 5.65 -9.71 -9.29
N GLU A 188 6.36 -9.43 -10.39
CA GLU A 188 7.54 -10.21 -10.84
C GLU A 188 8.63 -10.30 -9.77
N ASP A 189 8.91 -9.20 -9.06
CA ASP A 189 10.00 -9.11 -8.07
C ASP A 189 9.83 -10.02 -6.85
N ALA A 190 8.61 -10.48 -6.58
CA ALA A 190 8.31 -11.21 -5.36
C ALA A 190 8.71 -12.70 -5.40
N ASN A 191 9.05 -13.23 -6.58
CA ASN A 191 9.32 -14.66 -6.81
C ASN A 191 8.29 -15.60 -6.14
N LYS A 192 7.01 -15.20 -6.17
CA LYS A 192 5.89 -15.94 -5.56
C LYS A 192 5.26 -16.89 -6.56
N GLN A 193 4.82 -18.04 -6.06
CA GLN A 193 4.08 -19.05 -6.79
C GLN A 193 2.84 -19.46 -5.97
N TYR A 194 1.69 -19.55 -6.63
CA TYR A 194 0.43 -20.01 -6.03
C TYR A 194 -0.32 -20.89 -7.04
N ASN A 195 -0.87 -22.02 -6.58
CA ASN A 195 -1.55 -23.02 -7.41
C ASN A 195 -0.76 -23.40 -8.67
N ASP A 196 0.56 -23.54 -8.52
CA ASP A 196 1.55 -23.78 -9.58
C ASP A 196 1.75 -22.65 -10.60
N TYR A 197 1.08 -21.51 -10.46
CA TYR A 197 1.27 -20.36 -11.33
C TYR A 197 2.30 -19.39 -10.76
N LYS A 198 3.13 -18.83 -11.64
CA LYS A 198 4.05 -17.73 -11.33
C LYS A 198 3.83 -16.55 -12.29
N VAL A 199 4.30 -15.38 -11.89
CA VAL A 199 4.28 -14.22 -12.77
C VAL A 199 5.15 -14.48 -14.00
N GLY A 200 4.68 -14.06 -15.18
CA GLY A 200 5.29 -14.33 -16.48
C GLY A 200 4.79 -15.61 -17.16
N ASP A 201 4.08 -16.51 -16.46
CA ASP A 201 3.50 -17.69 -17.10
C ASP A 201 2.44 -17.29 -18.14
N GLY A 202 2.42 -18.03 -19.25
CA GLY A 202 1.32 -18.02 -20.22
C GLY A 202 0.19 -18.93 -19.75
N VAL A 203 -1.05 -18.45 -19.88
CA VAL A 203 -2.26 -19.16 -19.48
C VAL A 203 -3.37 -18.99 -20.52
N MET A 204 -4.31 -19.92 -20.53
CA MET A 204 -5.50 -19.88 -21.40
C MET A 204 -6.75 -19.72 -20.52
N PHE A 205 -7.70 -18.91 -20.94
CA PHE A 205 -9.02 -18.86 -20.31
C PHE A 205 -10.13 -18.87 -21.37
N LYS A 206 -11.29 -19.39 -20.98
CA LYS A 206 -12.46 -19.50 -21.87
C LYS A 206 -13.30 -18.25 -21.83
N LYS A 207 -13.53 -17.63 -22.98
CA LYS A 207 -14.45 -16.50 -23.11
C LYS A 207 -15.63 -16.88 -23.99
N HIS A 208 -16.83 -16.54 -23.53
CA HIS A 208 -18.05 -16.72 -24.32
C HIS A 208 -18.15 -15.61 -25.38
N VAL A 209 -18.15 -15.98 -26.66
CA VAL A 209 -18.28 -15.08 -27.82
C VAL A 209 -19.39 -15.61 -28.70
N GLN A 210 -20.48 -14.85 -28.81
CA GLN A 210 -21.60 -15.09 -29.75
C GLN A 210 -22.21 -16.51 -29.77
N GLN A 211 -22.07 -17.30 -28.70
CA GLN A 211 -22.54 -18.70 -28.47
C GLN A 211 -21.46 -19.78 -28.50
N GLU A 212 -20.21 -19.44 -28.79
CA GLU A 212 -19.07 -20.36 -28.69
C GLU A 212 -18.12 -19.95 -27.56
N PHE A 213 -17.31 -20.90 -27.08
CA PHE A 213 -16.22 -20.62 -26.16
C PHE A 213 -14.92 -20.56 -26.96
N GLU A 214 -14.28 -19.40 -26.93
CA GLU A 214 -12.94 -19.23 -27.47
C GLU A 214 -11.92 -19.33 -26.34
N ASP A 215 -10.86 -20.11 -26.54
CA ASP A 215 -9.69 -20.13 -25.66
C ASP A 215 -8.81 -18.92 -26.02
N ILE A 216 -8.60 -18.04 -25.04
CA ILE A 216 -7.81 -16.81 -25.22
C ILE A 216 -6.53 -16.92 -24.39
N GLU A 217 -5.40 -16.67 -25.04
CA GLU A 217 -4.09 -16.61 -24.41
C GLU A 217 -3.92 -15.32 -23.59
N ALA A 218 -3.32 -15.46 -22.42
CA ALA A 218 -3.02 -14.37 -21.50
C ALA A 218 -1.70 -14.61 -20.77
N PHE A 219 -1.08 -13.54 -20.29
CA PHE A 219 0.16 -13.61 -19.51
C PHE A 219 -0.07 -13.11 -18.08
N ILE A 220 0.41 -13.85 -17.09
CA ILE A 220 0.28 -13.44 -15.68
C ILE A 220 1.21 -12.25 -15.42
N ARG A 221 0.64 -11.14 -14.93
CA ARG A 221 1.36 -9.93 -14.50
C ARG A 221 1.40 -9.78 -12.99
N GLY A 222 0.51 -10.44 -12.28
CA GLY A 222 0.56 -10.55 -10.83
C GLY A 222 -0.40 -11.60 -10.31
N LEU A 223 -0.25 -11.99 -9.05
CA LEU A 223 -1.06 -13.05 -8.46
C LEU A 223 -1.26 -12.86 -6.95
N ASN A 224 -2.34 -13.39 -6.41
CA ASN A 224 -2.55 -13.54 -4.97
C ASN A 224 -3.20 -14.91 -4.69
N GLN A 225 -3.66 -15.16 -3.45
CA GLN A 225 -4.30 -16.43 -3.10
C GLN A 225 -5.62 -16.70 -3.83
N GLU A 226 -6.32 -15.67 -4.28
CA GLU A 226 -7.68 -15.78 -4.83
C GLU A 226 -7.69 -15.67 -6.36
N LYS A 227 -6.84 -14.82 -6.94
CA LYS A 227 -6.96 -14.36 -8.34
C LYS A 227 -5.60 -14.16 -9.00
N LEU A 228 -5.63 -14.23 -10.33
CA LEU A 228 -4.55 -13.85 -11.22
C LEU A 228 -4.86 -12.50 -11.88
N LEU A 229 -3.88 -11.60 -11.88
CA LEU A 229 -3.87 -10.41 -12.72
C LEU A 229 -3.18 -10.76 -14.03
N VAL A 230 -3.93 -10.77 -15.13
CA VAL A 230 -3.44 -11.18 -16.44
C VAL A 230 -3.49 -10.05 -17.46
N PHE A 231 -2.57 -10.07 -18.42
CA PHE A 231 -2.60 -9.24 -19.62
C PHE A 231 -3.07 -10.08 -20.81
N ILE A 232 -4.11 -9.60 -21.49
CA ILE A 232 -4.67 -10.24 -22.67
C ILE A 232 -4.45 -9.31 -23.87
N GLN A 233 -3.82 -9.82 -24.93
CA GLN A 233 -3.54 -9.03 -26.12
C GLN A 233 -4.85 -8.49 -26.72
N GLY A 234 -4.89 -7.18 -27.01
CA GLY A 234 -6.08 -6.49 -27.53
C GLY A 234 -7.19 -6.18 -26.51
N LEU A 235 -7.23 -6.86 -25.35
CA LEU A 235 -8.24 -6.61 -24.30
C LEU A 235 -7.68 -5.90 -23.06
N GLY A 236 -6.36 -5.89 -22.90
CA GLY A 236 -5.65 -5.28 -21.78
C GLY A 236 -5.69 -6.12 -20.51
N LEU A 237 -5.60 -5.46 -19.36
CA LEU A 237 -5.46 -6.11 -18.06
C LEU A 237 -6.81 -6.56 -17.48
N ARG A 238 -6.84 -7.77 -16.92
CA ARG A 238 -8.02 -8.35 -16.25
C ARG A 238 -7.61 -9.13 -15.00
N SER A 239 -8.55 -9.22 -14.06
CA SER A 239 -8.46 -10.12 -12.92
C SER A 239 -9.31 -11.35 -13.22
N LEU A 240 -8.75 -12.54 -13.03
CA LEU A 240 -9.39 -13.83 -13.29
C LEU A 240 -9.23 -14.74 -12.06
N GLU A 241 -10.21 -15.61 -11.82
CA GLU A 241 -10.12 -16.60 -10.74
C GLU A 241 -9.32 -17.81 -11.22
N TYR A 242 -8.66 -18.53 -10.31
CA TYR A 242 -7.83 -19.69 -10.69
C TYR A 242 -8.63 -20.78 -11.42
N ASP A 243 -9.90 -20.95 -11.07
CA ASP A 243 -10.78 -21.96 -11.65
C ASP A 243 -11.16 -21.67 -13.12
N ASP A 244 -11.02 -20.41 -13.57
CA ASP A 244 -11.31 -19.99 -14.94
C ASP A 244 -10.13 -20.20 -15.89
N ILE A 245 -8.99 -20.67 -15.39
CA ILE A 245 -7.70 -20.61 -16.07
C ILE A 245 -7.11 -22.02 -16.24
N LYS A 246 -6.48 -22.26 -17.38
CA LYS A 246 -5.75 -23.49 -17.67
C LYS A 246 -4.34 -23.17 -18.11
N LYS A 247 -3.38 -24.00 -17.69
CA LYS A 247 -2.04 -23.97 -18.28
C LYS A 247 -2.13 -24.50 -19.72
N PRO A 248 -1.39 -23.89 -20.67
CA PRO A 248 -1.28 -24.46 -22.00
C PRO A 248 -0.67 -25.86 -21.87
N ASP A 249 -1.24 -26.83 -22.59
CA ASP A 249 -0.66 -28.16 -22.69
C ASP A 249 0.79 -28.01 -23.17
N LYS A 250 1.74 -28.54 -22.40
CA LYS A 250 3.13 -28.61 -22.85
C LYS A 250 3.12 -29.40 -24.15
N LYS A 251 3.26 -28.72 -25.30
CA LYS A 251 3.52 -29.40 -26.56
C LYS A 251 4.73 -30.28 -26.30
N SER A 252 4.54 -31.60 -26.38
CA SER A 252 5.63 -32.56 -26.33
C SER A 252 6.57 -32.19 -27.47
N GLU A 253 7.71 -31.57 -27.13
CA GLU A 253 8.80 -31.35 -28.08
C GLU A 253 9.26 -32.74 -28.52
N ASN A 254 8.89 -33.11 -29.74
CA ASN A 254 9.43 -34.25 -30.47
C ASN A 254 10.61 -33.78 -31.32
#